data_AF-A0A8H7DBT1-F1
#
_entry.id   AF-A0A8H7DBT1-F1
#
_cell.length_a   1.000
_cell.length_b   1.000
_cell.length_c   1.000
_cell.angle_alpha   90.00
_cell.angle_beta   90.00
_cell.angle_gamma   90.00
#
_symmetry.space_group_name_H-M   'P 1'
#
loop_
_entity.id
_entity.type
_entity.pdbx_description
1 polymer ?
#
loop_
_entity_poly.entity_id
_entity_poly.type
_entity_poly.pdbx_seq_one_letter_code
_entity_poly.pdbx_strand_id
1 'polypeptide(L)' 'MDRYEPALAPFTKARGIDWEVQITDCERLLWNMNGMAPPLENTEEEKIWKQENRAVPPEEMEVLKRRG' A
#
# COMPACT_ATOMS: atom_id res chain seq x y z
N MET A 1 -5.88 -17.51 4.45
CA MET A 1 -7.28 -17.06 4.60
C MET A 1 -7.47 -16.24 5.88
N ASP A 2 -6.78 -16.57 6.97
CA ASP A 2 -7.05 -16.02 8.32
C ASP A 2 -6.73 -14.54 8.53
N ARG A 3 -5.98 -13.88 7.64
CA ARG A 3 -5.51 -12.50 7.89
C ARG A 3 -6.53 -11.43 7.49
N TYR A 4 -7.22 -11.62 6.36
CA TYR A 4 -8.25 -10.68 5.88
C TYR A 4 -9.62 -11.00 6.48
N GLU A 5 -9.87 -12.26 6.83
CA GLU A 5 -11.18 -12.75 7.30
C GLU A 5 -11.72 -11.94 8.50
N PRO A 6 -10.92 -11.64 9.56
CA PRO A 6 -11.40 -10.86 10.69
C PRO A 6 -11.78 -9.42 10.32
N ALA A 7 -11.17 -8.86 9.27
CA ALA A 7 -11.47 -7.51 8.80
C ALA A 7 -12.76 -7.48 7.96
N LEU A 8 -13.04 -8.53 7.17
CA LEU A 8 -14.22 -8.60 6.31
C LEU A 8 -15.47 -9.09 7.05
N ALA A 9 -15.33 -10.08 7.95
CA ALA A 9 -16.45 -10.78 8.57
C ALA A 9 -17.51 -9.87 9.21
N PRO A 10 -17.17 -8.77 9.94
CA PRO A 10 -18.17 -7.86 10.52
C PRO A 10 -19.07 -7.16 9.50
N PHE A 11 -18.65 -7.13 8.24
CA PHE A 11 -19.33 -6.47 7.13
C PHE A 11 -19.93 -7.47 6.12
N THR A 12 -19.54 -8.74 6.15
CA THR A 12 -20.02 -9.80 5.22
C THR A 12 -20.75 -10.94 5.97
N LYS A 13 -20.09 -12.07 6.23
CA LYS A 13 -20.70 -13.30 6.74
C LYS A 13 -21.40 -13.12 8.09
N ALA A 14 -20.91 -12.22 8.96
CA ALA A 14 -21.56 -11.94 10.25
C ALA A 14 -22.93 -11.24 10.08
N ARG A 15 -23.24 -10.78 8.86
CA ARG A 15 -24.53 -10.21 8.46
C ARG A 15 -25.35 -11.16 7.58
N GLY A 16 -24.93 -12.41 7.44
CA GLY A 16 -25.60 -13.41 6.60
C GLY A 16 -25.41 -13.19 5.09
N ILE A 17 -24.38 -12.45 4.68
CA ILE A 17 -24.06 -12.22 3.26
C ILE A 17 -23.14 -13.34 2.77
N ASP A 18 -23.54 -14.04 1.71
CA ASP A 18 -22.67 -14.94 0.94
C ASP A 18 -21.60 -14.12 0.22
N TRP A 19 -20.35 -14.57 0.29
CA TRP A 19 -19.21 -13.76 -0.18
C TRP A 19 -18.10 -14.61 -0.78
N GLU A 20 -17.28 -13.97 -1.60
CA GLU A 20 -16.12 -14.54 -2.28
C GLU A 20 -14.96 -13.53 -2.23
N VAL A 21 -13.72 -14.01 -2.13
CA VAL A 21 -12.50 -13.19 -2.27
C VAL A 21 -11.54 -13.86 -3.23
N GLN A 22 -11.04 -13.07 -4.17
CA GLN A 22 -9.93 -13.41 -5.04
C GLN A 22 -8.71 -12.58 -4.68
N ILE A 23 -7.55 -13.24 -4.58
CA ILE A 23 -6.25 -12.58 -4.46
C ILE A 23 -5.45 -12.97 -5.70
N THR A 24 -4.95 -11.99 -6.42
CA THR A 24 -4.06 -12.21 -7.57
C THR A 24 -2.84 -11.32 -7.44
N ASP A 25 -1.71 -11.85 -7.86
CA ASP A 25 -0.50 -11.07 -8.00
C ASP A 25 -0.54 -10.29 -9.32
N CYS A 26 -0.05 -9.06 -9.29
CA CYS A 26 0.11 -8.20 -10.46
C CYS A 26 1.58 -7.78 -10.58
N GLU A 27 2.05 -7.59 -11.82
CA GLU A 27 3.43 -7.18 -12.08
C GLU A 27 3.71 -5.79 -11.48
N ARG A 28 4.60 -5.74 -10.49
CA ARG A 28 4.90 -4.52 -9.74
C ARG A 28 5.50 -3.44 -10.62
N LEU A 29 6.34 -3.80 -11.59
CA LEU A 29 7.03 -2.83 -12.44
C LEU A 29 6.09 -2.03 -13.36
N LEU A 30 4.84 -2.48 -13.53
CA LEU A 30 3.81 -1.79 -14.30
C LEU A 30 2.93 -0.85 -13.44
N TRP A 31 3.12 -0.83 -12.12
CA TRP A 31 2.33 0.00 -11.21
C TRP A 31 2.95 1.38 -11.03
N ASN A 32 2.10 2.41 -11.12
CA ASN A 32 2.47 3.79 -10.87
C ASN A 32 1.47 4.46 -9.91
N MET A 33 1.97 5.32 -9.02
CA MET A 33 1.18 6.23 -8.17
C MET A 33 1.58 7.66 -8.47
N ASN A 34 0.61 8.51 -8.81
CA ASN A 34 0.83 9.90 -9.25
C ASN A 34 1.86 10.01 -10.40
N GLY A 35 1.88 9.03 -11.30
CA GLY A 35 2.81 8.98 -12.44
C GLY A 35 4.23 8.50 -12.12
N MET A 36 4.47 7.99 -10.90
CA MET A 36 5.79 7.51 -10.47
C MET A 36 5.72 6.05 -10.01
N ALA A 37 6.79 5.29 -10.23
CA ALA A 37 6.95 3.97 -9.63
C ALA A 37 7.10 4.12 -8.11
N PRO A 38 6.30 3.41 -7.30
CA PRO A 38 6.44 3.47 -5.85
C PRO A 38 7.80 2.92 -5.39
N PRO A 39 8.34 3.41 -4.25
CA PRO A 39 9.59 2.89 -3.70
C PRO A 39 9.47 1.41 -3.35
N LEU A 40 10.59 0.69 -3.41
CA LEU A 40 10.65 -0.71 -3.00
C LEU A 40 10.27 -0.86 -1.53
N GLU A 41 9.78 -2.04 -1.18
CA GLU A 41 9.46 -2.35 0.21
C GLU A 41 10.73 -2.29 1.09
N ASN A 42 10.54 -1.90 2.34
CA ASN A 42 11.57 -1.81 3.37
C ASN A 42 12.70 -0.79 3.09
N THR A 43 12.54 0.11 2.12
CA THR A 43 13.50 1.20 1.89
C THR A 43 13.20 2.42 2.75
N GLU A 44 14.17 3.33 2.84
CA GLU A 44 13.99 4.62 3.52
C GLU A 44 12.91 5.46 2.83
N GLU A 45 12.85 5.43 1.50
CA GLU A 45 11.83 6.12 0.71
C GLU A 45 10.42 5.61 1.02
N GLU A 46 10.22 4.31 1.24
CA GLU A 46 8.92 3.77 1.66
C GLU A 46 8.52 4.32 3.04
N LYS A 47 9.47 4.38 3.99
CA LYS A 47 9.21 4.94 5.32
C LYS A 47 8.80 6.41 5.23
N ILE A 48 9.47 7.19 4.38
CA ILE A 48 9.14 8.59 4.12
C ILE A 48 7.73 8.70 3.50
N TRP A 49 7.41 7.91 2.47
CA TRP A 49 6.07 7.91 1.86
C TRP A 49 4.97 7.57 2.87
N LYS A 50 5.25 6.63 3.78
CA LYS A 50 4.31 6.24 4.84
C LYS A 50 4.12 7.36 5.88
N GLN A 51 5.19 8.06 6.26
CA GLN A 51 5.13 9.18 7.20
C GLN A 51 4.39 10.39 6.62
N GLU A 52 4.67 10.73 5.36
CA GLU A 52 4.03 11.83 4.64
C GLU A 52 2.62 11.48 4.14
N ASN A 53 2.26 10.19 4.14
CA ASN A 53 0.99 9.65 3.66
C ASN A 53 0.64 10.09 2.22
N ARG A 54 1.64 10.15 1.35
CA ARG A 54 1.50 10.51 -0.08
C ARG A 54 2.70 10.02 -0.89
N ALA A 55 2.53 10.03 -2.22
CA ALA A 55 3.64 9.91 -3.15
C ALA A 55 4.55 11.15 -3.07
N VAL A 56 5.79 10.96 -2.66
CA VAL A 56 6.80 12.03 -2.54
C VAL A 56 7.69 12.02 -3.79
N PRO A 57 7.74 13.12 -4.56
CA PRO A 57 8.62 13.24 -5.74
C PRO A 57 10.12 13.13 -5.39
N PRO A 58 10.98 12.71 -6.33
CA PRO A 58 12.41 12.56 -6.11
C PRO A 58 13.12 13.82 -5.58
N GLU A 59 12.74 15.00 -6.08
CA GLU A 59 13.33 16.27 -5.67
C GLU A 59 13.04 16.62 -4.20
N GLU A 60 11.87 16.25 -3.71
CA GLU A 60 11.47 16.45 -2.31
C GLU A 60 12.02 15.34 -1.41
N MET A 61 12.10 14.11 -1.92
CA MET A 61 12.65 12.95 -1.22
C MET A 61 14.05 13.24 -0.67
N GLU A 62 14.92 13.82 -1.49
CA GLU A 62 16.29 14.17 -1.09
C GLU A 62 16.33 15.27 -0.02
N VAL A 63 15.31 16.13 0.07
CA VAL A 63 15.20 17.11 1.16
C VAL A 63 14.77 16.42 2.45
N LEU A 64 13.81 15.49 2.38
CA LEU A 64 13.27 14.78 3.54
C LEU A 64 14.30 13.83 4.17
N LYS A 65 15.07 13.10 3.37
CA LYS A 65 16.18 12.26 3.87
C LYS A 65 17.22 13.03 4.68
N ARG A 66 17.47 14.29 4.31
CA ARG A 66 18.43 15.16 5.03
C ARG A 66 17.88 15.75 6.33
N ARG A 67 16.57 15.65 6.56
CA ARG A 67 15.90 16.16 7.76
C ARG A 67 15.75 15.11 8.87
N GLY A 68 15.82 13.82 8.52
CA GLY A 68 15.82 12.70 9.46
C GLY A 68 17.23 12.33 9.91
#